data_AF-A0A3G4VQ73-F1
#
_entry.id   AF-A0A3G4VQ73-F1
#
_cell.length_a   1.000
_cell.length_b   1.000
_cell.length_c   1.000
_cell.angle_alpha   90.00
_cell.angle_beta   90.00
_cell.angle_gamma   90.00
#
_symmetry.space_group_name_H-M   'P 1'
#
loop_
_entity.id
_entity.type
_entity.pdbx_description
1 polymer ?
#
loop_
_entity_poly.entity_id
_entity_poly.type
_entity_poly.pdbx_seq_one_letter_code
_entity_poly.pdbx_strand_id
1 'polypeptide(L)'
;MKTLYIWLIILPLLITITLIAINVIKNKNILKKSQLHYIHYDTKQRKVFHQGKPVLTLRKGSTNHKFIEYMFHNAEKTVTFNEVYKGAHIPKEKYLRKLLADTKLPKTIRENAFKFEGSTITLTRKFLLDSEL
;
A
#
# COMPACT_ATOMS: atom_id res chain seq x y z
N MET A 1 -30.71 -13.57 -49.77
CA MET A 1 -30.22 -14.74 -48.97
C MET A 1 -28.80 -14.59 -48.45
N LYS A 2 -27.81 -14.08 -49.20
CA LYS A 2 -26.40 -13.98 -48.76
C LYS A 2 -26.17 -13.09 -47.53
N THR A 3 -26.94 -12.01 -47.36
CA THR A 3 -26.80 -11.07 -46.23
C THR A 3 -27.20 -11.67 -44.88
N LEU A 4 -28.20 -12.56 -44.85
CA LEU A 4 -28.65 -13.22 -43.62
C LEU A 4 -27.59 -14.16 -43.04
N TYR A 5 -26.85 -14.83 -43.93
CA TYR A 5 -25.80 -15.78 -43.56
C TYR A 5 -24.57 -15.09 -42.97
N ILE A 6 -24.25 -13.89 -43.46
CA ILE A 6 -23.16 -13.06 -42.95
C ILE A 6 -23.44 -12.64 -41.50
N TRP A 7 -24.67 -12.23 -41.18
CA TRP A 7 -25.07 -11.89 -39.80
C TRP A 7 -25.08 -13.08 -38.85
N LEU A 8 -25.40 -14.28 -39.34
CA LEU A 8 -25.35 -15.53 -38.58
C LEU A 8 -23.92 -15.91 -38.12
N ILE A 9 -22.88 -15.44 -38.81
CA ILE A 9 -21.48 -15.71 -38.47
C ILE A 9 -20.88 -14.55 -37.66
N ILE A 10 -21.19 -13.29 -38.03
CA ILE A 10 -20.63 -12.11 -37.38
C ILE A 10 -21.12 -11.97 -35.93
N LEU A 11 -22.41 -12.21 -35.68
CA LEU A 11 -23.00 -12.05 -34.35
C LEU A 11 -22.35 -12.97 -33.28
N PRO A 12 -22.22 -14.29 -33.49
CA PRO A 12 -21.55 -15.16 -32.50
C PRO A 12 -20.06 -14.82 -32.35
N LEU A 13 -19.37 -14.43 -33.43
CA LEU A 13 -17.98 -13.98 -33.35
C LEU A 13 -17.84 -12.76 -32.42
N LEU A 14 -18.70 -11.76 -32.58
CA LEU A 14 -18.71 -10.56 -31.73
C LEU A 14 -18.99 -10.90 -30.26
N ILE A 15 -19.91 -11.84 -30.01
CA ILE A 15 -20.23 -12.33 -28.65
C ILE A 15 -19.01 -13.03 -28.03
N THR A 16 -18.31 -13.89 -28.78
CA THR A 16 -17.11 -14.56 -28.25
C THR A 16 -15.98 -13.59 -27.90
N ILE A 17 -15.76 -12.56 -28.73
CA ILE A 17 -14.75 -11.52 -28.49
C ILE A 17 -15.09 -10.72 -27.22
N THR A 18 -16.35 -10.33 -27.05
CA THR A 18 -16.79 -9.60 -25.85
C THR A 18 -16.66 -10.45 -24.59
N LEU A 19 -17.01 -11.73 -24.64
CA LEU A 19 -16.83 -12.66 -23.52
C LEU A 19 -15.34 -12.84 -23.14
N ILE A 20 -14.45 -12.99 -24.12
CA ILE A 20 -13.00 -13.08 -23.88
C ILE A 20 -12.50 -11.80 -23.21
N ALA A 21 -12.89 -10.62 -23.73
CA ALA A 21 -12.48 -9.34 -23.18
C ALA A 21 -12.93 -9.17 -21.71
N ILE A 22 -14.18 -9.51 -21.40
CA ILE A 22 -14.72 -9.49 -20.04
C ILE A 22 -13.90 -10.41 -19.12
N ASN A 23 -13.58 -11.62 -19.58
CA ASN A 23 -12.83 -12.57 -18.78
C ASN A 23 -11.39 -12.09 -18.49
N VAL A 24 -10.72 -11.49 -19.49
CA VAL A 24 -9.40 -10.88 -19.32
C VAL A 24 -9.43 -9.75 -18.28
N ILE A 25 -10.43 -8.86 -18.34
CA ILE A 25 -10.59 -7.77 -17.37
C ILE A 25 -10.81 -8.31 -15.95
N LYS A 26 -11.70 -9.30 -15.80
CA LYS A 26 -11.97 -9.95 -14.52
C LYS A 26 -10.71 -10.58 -13.94
N ASN A 27 -9.92 -11.27 -14.76
CA ASN A 27 -8.70 -11.94 -14.32
C ASN A 27 -7.62 -10.93 -13.89
N LYS A 28 -7.45 -9.84 -14.63
CA LYS A 28 -6.57 -8.72 -14.23
C LYS A 28 -6.97 -8.12 -12.88
N ASN A 29 -8.27 -7.95 -12.63
CA ASN A 29 -8.76 -7.42 -11.36
C ASN A 29 -8.52 -8.39 -10.18
N ILE A 30 -8.65 -9.70 -10.41
CA ILE A 30 -8.36 -10.73 -9.40
C ILE A 30 -6.87 -10.71 -9.05
N LEU A 31 -5.99 -10.65 -10.05
CA LEU A 31 -4.53 -10.55 -9.87
C LEU A 31 -4.14 -9.27 -9.12
N LYS A 32 -4.73 -8.13 -9.47
CA LYS A 32 -4.47 -6.86 -8.77
C LYS A 32 -4.92 -6.93 -7.30
N LYS A 33 -6.02 -7.63 -7.01
CA LYS A 33 -6.53 -7.81 -5.65
C LYS A 33 -5.66 -8.77 -4.83
N SER A 34 -5.12 -9.83 -5.43
CA SER A 34 -4.21 -10.75 -4.73
C SER A 34 -2.86 -10.12 -4.41
N GLN A 35 -2.44 -9.11 -5.19
CA GLN A 35 -1.24 -8.30 -4.94
C GLN A 35 -1.49 -7.12 -3.98
N LEU A 36 -2.70 -6.94 -3.44
CA LEU A 36 -2.97 -5.85 -2.51
C LEU A 36 -2.47 -6.21 -1.10
N HIS A 37 -1.44 -5.51 -0.67
CA HIS A 37 -0.87 -5.64 0.66
C HIS A 37 -1.49 -4.67 1.64
N TYR A 38 -1.78 -5.15 2.85
CA TYR A 38 -2.25 -4.31 3.94
C TYR A 38 -1.32 -4.35 5.14
N ILE A 39 -1.15 -3.19 5.77
CA ILE A 39 -0.49 -3.05 7.06
C ILE A 39 -1.42 -2.38 8.07
N HIS A 40 -1.32 -2.81 9.33
CA HIS A 40 -2.04 -2.18 10.44
C HIS A 40 -1.15 -2.13 11.68
N TYR A 41 -1.45 -1.19 12.57
CA TYR A 41 -0.78 -1.04 13.85
C TYR A 41 -1.75 -1.33 14.98
N ASP A 42 -1.41 -2.31 15.82
CA ASP A 42 -2.11 -2.58 17.08
C ASP A 42 -1.44 -1.74 18.17
N THR A 43 -2.16 -0.72 18.66
CA THR A 43 -1.70 0.20 19.71
C THR A 43 -1.53 -0.49 21.07
N LYS A 44 -2.36 -1.48 21.40
CA LYS A 44 -2.31 -2.20 22.68
C LYS A 44 -1.06 -3.08 22.74
N GLN A 45 -0.81 -3.81 21.66
CA GLN A 45 0.35 -4.70 21.54
C GLN A 45 1.62 -3.99 21.09
N ARG A 46 1.51 -2.76 20.54
CA ARG A 46 2.61 -1.99 19.93
C ARG A 46 3.29 -2.77 18.81
N LYS A 47 2.47 -3.41 17.98
CA LYS A 47 2.92 -4.27 16.88
C LYS A 47 2.39 -3.76 15.55
N VAL A 48 3.26 -3.76 14.54
CA VAL A 48 2.84 -3.60 13.14
C VAL A 48 2.66 -4.98 12.56
N PHE A 49 1.54 -5.17 11.88
CA PHE A 49 1.20 -6.39 11.18
C PHE A 49 1.14 -6.13 9.68
N HIS A 50 1.56 -7.11 8.90
CA HIS A 50 1.44 -7.16 7.45
C HIS A 50 0.73 -8.45 7.08
N GLN A 51 -0.38 -8.37 6.35
CA GLN A 51 -1.16 -9.55 5.98
C GLN A 51 -1.51 -10.45 7.19
N GLY A 52 -1.79 -9.82 8.34
CA GLY A 52 -2.14 -10.52 9.59
C GLY A 52 -0.95 -11.11 10.35
N LYS A 53 0.27 -11.03 9.81
CA LYS A 53 1.50 -11.49 10.47
C LYS A 53 2.23 -10.33 11.15
N PRO A 54 2.71 -10.47 12.40
CA PRO A 54 3.47 -9.42 13.05
C PRO A 54 4.84 -9.26 12.36
N VAL A 55 5.15 -8.04 11.92
CA VAL A 55 6.41 -7.72 11.23
C VAL A 55 7.31 -6.79 12.02
N LEU A 56 6.77 -6.10 13.03
CA LEU A 56 7.53 -5.22 13.91
C LEU A 56 6.89 -5.16 15.28
N THR A 57 7.72 -5.23 16.33
CA THR A 57 7.32 -4.95 17.72
C THR A 57 8.10 -3.74 18.22
N LEU A 58 7.39 -2.78 18.83
CA LEU A 58 7.96 -1.51 19.26
C LEU A 58 8.04 -1.42 20.78
N ARG A 59 9.19 -0.95 21.28
CA ARG A 59 9.36 -0.63 22.70
C ARG A 59 8.57 0.64 23.01
N LYS A 60 7.67 0.57 24.01
CA LYS A 60 6.85 1.70 24.47
C LYS A 60 7.71 2.94 24.71
N GLY A 61 7.28 4.08 24.18
CA GLY A 61 7.93 5.38 24.39
C GLY A 61 9.24 5.60 23.60
N SER A 62 9.76 4.59 22.90
CA SER A 62 10.92 4.78 22.00
C SER A 62 10.60 5.76 20.87
N THR A 63 11.61 6.37 20.28
CA THR A 63 11.39 7.27 19.13
C THR A 63 10.68 6.56 17.97
N ASN A 64 11.05 5.31 17.68
CA ASN A 64 10.39 4.50 16.65
C ASN A 64 8.94 4.22 17.00
N HIS A 65 8.64 3.96 18.28
CA HIS A 65 7.26 3.80 18.74
C HIS A 65 6.42 5.05 18.47
N LYS A 66 6.88 6.21 18.93
CA LYS A 66 6.14 7.47 18.75
C LYS A 66 5.99 7.83 17.27
N PHE A 67 7.03 7.62 16.47
CA PHE A 67 7.00 7.85 15.02
C PHE A 67 5.96 6.96 14.33
N ILE A 68 6.03 5.65 14.52
CA ILE A 68 5.11 4.70 13.86
C ILE A 68 3.68 4.95 14.34
N GLU A 69 3.47 5.15 15.63
CA GLU A 69 2.14 5.47 16.18
C GLU A 69 1.55 6.73 15.55
N TYR A 70 2.34 7.81 15.46
CA TYR A 70 1.92 9.05 14.81
C TYR A 70 1.58 8.85 13.32
N MET A 71 2.41 8.11 12.58
CA MET A 71 2.18 7.85 11.16
C MET A 71 0.91 7.02 10.94
N PHE A 72 0.65 6.01 11.77
CA PHE A 72 -0.59 5.21 11.68
C PHE A 72 -1.84 6.00 12.09
N HIS A 73 -1.71 6.92 13.05
CA HIS A 73 -2.81 7.82 13.41
C HIS A 73 -3.17 8.78 12.26
N ASN A 74 -2.17 9.20 11.48
CA ASN A 74 -2.32 10.09 10.32
C ASN A 74 -2.22 9.34 8.98
N ALA A 75 -2.56 8.05 8.97
CA ALA A 75 -2.50 7.26 7.75
C ALA A 75 -3.40 7.84 6.64
N GLU A 76 -2.98 7.68 5.40
CA GLU A 76 -3.58 8.24 4.18
C GLU A 76 -3.57 9.77 4.09
N LYS A 77 -2.89 10.47 5.02
CA LYS A 77 -2.68 11.91 4.98
C LYS A 77 -1.22 12.22 4.69
N THR A 78 -1.00 13.19 3.82
CA THR A 78 0.32 13.80 3.63
C THR A 78 0.59 14.75 4.79
N VAL A 79 1.67 14.51 5.53
CA VAL A 79 2.11 15.36 6.65
C VAL A 79 3.51 15.89 6.40
N THR A 80 3.78 17.11 6.84
CA THR A 80 5.12 17.70 6.78
C THR A 80 6.02 17.10 7.85
N PHE A 81 7.34 17.14 7.62
CA PHE A 81 8.31 16.68 8.62
C PHE A 81 8.18 17.45 9.94
N ASN A 82 7.86 18.74 9.91
CA ASN A 82 7.68 19.55 11.10
C ASN A 82 6.46 19.11 11.93
N GLU A 83 5.36 18.75 11.27
CA GLU A 83 4.18 18.17 11.94
C GLU A 83 4.52 16.83 12.60
N VAL A 84 5.30 15.98 11.91
CA VAL A 84 5.77 14.71 12.47
C VAL A 84 6.65 14.96 13.70
N TYR A 85 7.63 15.85 13.62
CA TYR A 85 8.52 16.15 14.77
C TYR A 85 7.73 16.64 15.99
N LYS A 86 6.79 17.56 15.77
CA LYS A 86 5.95 18.10 16.85
C LYS A 86 5.00 17.05 17.40
N GLY A 87 4.19 16.43 16.54
CA GLY A 87 3.13 15.51 16.97
C GLY A 87 3.66 14.21 17.58
N ALA A 88 4.78 13.69 17.06
CA ALA A 88 5.42 12.49 17.61
C ALA A 88 6.45 12.79 18.72
N HIS A 89 6.64 14.06 19.09
CA HIS A 89 7.65 14.49 20.07
C HIS A 89 9.05 13.93 19.75
N ILE A 90 9.47 14.08 18.50
CA ILE A 90 10.77 13.62 17.97
C ILE A 90 11.70 14.83 17.87
N PRO A 91 12.95 14.75 18.37
CA PRO A 91 13.93 15.82 18.19
C PRO A 91 14.14 16.15 16.70
N LYS A 92 14.13 17.44 16.35
CA LYS A 92 14.25 17.90 14.94
C LYS A 92 15.57 17.49 14.29
N GLU A 93 16.59 17.21 15.08
CA GLU A 93 17.91 16.72 14.66
C GLU A 93 17.84 15.32 14.03
N LYS A 94 16.78 14.54 14.31
CA LYS A 94 16.62 13.20 13.77
C LYS A 94 16.10 13.25 12.35
N TYR A 95 16.89 12.75 11.41
CA TYR A 95 16.44 12.58 10.03
C TYR A 95 15.35 11.51 9.90
N LEU A 96 14.12 11.88 9.50
CA LEU A 96 12.98 10.96 9.45
C LEU A 96 13.19 9.75 8.52
N ARG A 97 13.92 9.89 7.42
CA ARG A 97 14.21 8.73 6.55
C ARG A 97 15.13 7.72 7.27
N LYS A 98 16.12 8.21 8.01
CA LYS A 98 16.99 7.37 8.84
C LYS A 98 16.19 6.72 9.97
N LEU A 99 15.30 7.49 10.60
CA LEU A 99 14.41 6.96 11.64
C LEU A 99 13.54 5.81 11.11
N LEU A 100 12.96 5.95 9.92
CA LEU A 100 12.24 4.86 9.26
C LEU A 100 13.16 3.67 8.94
N ALA A 101 14.37 3.93 8.45
CA ALA A 101 15.36 2.89 8.20
C ALA A 101 15.73 2.10 9.48
N ASP A 102 15.70 2.75 10.64
CA ASP A 102 16.03 2.17 11.94
C ASP A 102 14.85 1.39 12.57
N THR A 103 13.64 1.46 12.00
CA THR A 103 12.43 0.82 12.58
C THR A 103 12.41 -0.71 12.52
N LYS A 104 13.44 -1.39 12.00
CA LYS A 104 13.44 -2.85 11.71
C LYS A 104 12.27 -3.34 10.86
N LEU A 105 11.45 -2.43 10.32
CA LEU A 105 10.36 -2.77 9.42
C LEU A 105 10.95 -3.34 8.11
N PRO A 106 10.38 -4.41 7.54
CA PRO A 106 10.86 -4.97 6.28
C PRO A 106 11.01 -3.90 5.19
N LYS A 107 12.12 -3.96 4.44
CA LYS A 107 12.46 -2.98 3.40
C LYS A 107 11.31 -2.79 2.40
N THR A 108 10.73 -3.89 1.93
CA THR A 108 9.58 -3.90 1.02
C THR A 108 8.39 -3.12 1.56
N ILE A 109 8.08 -3.24 2.85
CA ILE A 109 6.98 -2.47 3.46
C ILE A 109 7.36 -1.00 3.56
N ARG A 110 8.59 -0.67 3.97
CA ARG A 110 9.01 0.73 4.11
C ARG A 110 8.89 1.48 2.79
N GLU A 111 9.36 0.88 1.70
CA GLU A 111 9.42 1.52 0.38
C GLU A 111 8.04 1.67 -0.27
N ASN A 112 7.14 0.72 -0.04
CA ASN A 112 5.80 0.76 -0.64
C ASN A 112 4.76 1.46 0.24
N ALA A 113 4.91 1.44 1.56
CA ALA A 113 3.95 2.04 2.49
C ALA A 113 4.28 3.48 2.87
N PHE A 114 5.57 3.87 2.90
CA PHE A 114 5.98 5.21 3.28
C PHE A 114 6.55 5.96 2.07
N LYS A 115 5.80 6.96 1.62
CA LYS A 115 6.21 7.82 0.51
C LYS A 115 6.75 9.13 1.06
N PHE A 116 7.96 9.51 0.65
CA PHE A 116 8.57 10.79 1.00
C PHE A 116 8.66 11.68 -0.22
N GLU A 117 8.07 12.87 -0.16
CA GLU A 117 8.06 13.86 -1.24
C GLU A 117 8.58 15.20 -0.71
N GLY A 118 9.81 15.57 -1.07
CA GLY A 118 10.46 16.74 -0.50
C GLY A 118 10.52 16.68 1.03
N SER A 119 9.81 17.58 1.70
CA SER A 119 9.70 17.69 3.16
C SER A 119 8.41 17.11 3.74
N THR A 120 7.71 16.24 3.01
CA THR A 120 6.50 15.56 3.46
C THR A 120 6.67 14.05 3.46
N ILE A 121 5.81 13.38 4.23
CA ILE A 121 5.71 11.93 4.31
C ILE A 121 4.24 11.52 4.35
N THR A 122 3.92 10.44 3.66
CA THR A 122 2.59 9.81 3.68
C THR A 122 2.74 8.34 4.01
N LEU A 123 1.91 7.83 4.92
CA LEU A 123 1.75 6.41 5.18
C LEU A 123 0.50 5.88 4.49
N THR A 124 0.66 4.94 3.57
CA THR A 124 -0.44 4.22 2.94
C THR A 124 -0.56 2.82 3.55
N ARG A 125 -1.76 2.49 4.06
CA ARG A 125 -2.02 1.19 4.69
C ARG A 125 -2.27 0.08 3.70
N LYS A 126 -2.67 0.42 2.47
CA LYS A 126 -2.94 -0.52 1.38
C LYS A 126 -2.10 -0.18 0.17
N PHE A 127 -1.10 -1.01 -0.14
CA PHE A 127 -0.18 -0.78 -1.24
C PHE A 127 -0.06 -2.03 -2.09
N LEU A 128 0.28 -1.86 -3.36
CA LEU A 128 0.74 -2.95 -4.19
C LEU A 128 2.23 -3.12 -3.92
N LEU A 129 2.71 -4.35 -3.82
CA LEU A 129 4.14 -4.58 -3.97
C LEU A 129 4.40 -4.52 -5.46
N ASP A 130 5.28 -3.61 -5.89
CA ASP A 130 5.87 -3.74 -7.21
C ASP A 130 6.62 -5.08 -7.22
N SER A 131 6.02 -6.09 -7.84
CA SER A 131 6.75 -7.28 -8.25
C SER A 131 7.82 -6.77 -9.20
N GLU A 132 9.10 -6.92 -8.82
CA GLU A 132 10.24 -6.60 -9.68
C GLU A 132 9.90 -7.02 -11.12
N LEU A 133 9.78 -6.01 -11.99
CA LEU A 133 9.72 -6.17 -13.44
C LEU A 133 11.09 -6.62 -13.95
#